data_AF-A0ABD1G8L3-F1
#
_entry.id   AF-A0ABD1G8L3-F1
#
_cell.length_a   1.000
_cell.length_b   1.000
_cell.length_c   1.000
_cell.angle_alpha   90.00
_cell.angle_beta   90.00
_cell.angle_gamma   90.00
#
_symmetry.space_group_name_H-M   'P 1'
#
loop_
_entity.id
_entity.type
_entity.pdbx_description
1 polymer ?
#
loop_
_entity_poly.entity_id
_entity_poly.type
_entity_poly.pdbx_seq_one_letter_code
_entity_poly.pdbx_strand_id
1 'polypeptide(L)'
;MAEKLAPEKSHSYIHNGQKVFDWDQTLEEVNIYIELPANIPKKLFHCKIDPKHVEVGIKGNPPYLNHELAFPMKIDCSFWTLGAYIYAK
;
A
#
# COMPACT_ATOMS: atom_id res chain seq x y z
N MET A 1 15.07 -19.95 15.63
CA MET A 1 13.83 -19.38 16.19
C MET A 1 12.90 -19.09 15.03
N ALA A 2 11.62 -19.47 15.10
CA ALA A 2 10.68 -19.21 14.01
C ALA A 2 10.35 -17.71 13.98
N GLU A 3 10.88 -17.02 12.97
CA GLU A 3 10.41 -15.70 12.57
C GLU A 3 8.91 -15.84 12.27
N LYS A 4 8.09 -15.07 12.97
CA LYS A 4 6.63 -15.21 12.90
C LYS A 4 6.16 -14.71 11.54
N LEU A 5 5.94 -15.64 10.63
CA LEU A 5 5.63 -15.41 9.20
C LEU A 5 4.29 -14.71 8.91
N ALA A 6 3.47 -14.40 9.93
CA ALA A 6 2.18 -13.75 9.73
C ALA A 6 1.95 -12.62 10.75
N PRO A 7 1.47 -11.45 10.31
CA PRO A 7 1.09 -10.36 11.19
C PRO A 7 -0.04 -10.79 12.12
N GLU A 8 0.02 -10.38 13.41
CA GLU A 8 -0.99 -10.79 14.40
C GLU A 8 -2.35 -10.12 14.18
N LYS A 9 -2.36 -8.94 13.54
CA LYS A 9 -3.55 -8.14 13.28
C LYS A 9 -3.37 -7.37 11.97
N SER A 10 -4.35 -7.49 11.08
CA SER A 10 -4.52 -6.57 9.96
C SER A 10 -5.48 -5.44 10.36
N HIS A 11 -5.28 -4.28 9.75
CA HIS A 11 -6.06 -3.08 9.94
C HIS A 11 -6.66 -2.65 8.60
N SER A 12 -7.82 -2.01 8.60
CA SER A 12 -8.46 -1.50 7.38
C SER A 12 -8.70 -0.01 7.49
N TYR A 13 -8.39 0.74 6.43
CA TYR A 13 -8.79 2.14 6.29
C TYR A 13 -10.07 2.24 5.46
N ILE A 14 -11.12 2.81 6.06
CA ILE A 14 -12.43 2.99 5.43
C ILE A 14 -12.67 4.49 5.24
N HIS A 15 -12.99 4.89 4.01
CA HIS A 15 -13.35 6.25 3.65
C HIS A 15 -14.71 6.24 2.95
N ASN A 16 -15.65 7.08 3.40
CA ASN A 16 -17.02 7.15 2.87
C ASN A 16 -17.75 5.79 2.81
N GLY A 17 -17.51 4.92 3.79
CA GLY A 17 -18.12 3.59 3.86
C GLY A 17 -17.50 2.55 2.91
N GLN A 18 -16.43 2.90 2.19
CA GLN A 18 -15.67 2.00 1.33
C GLN A 18 -14.30 1.71 1.91
N LYS A 19 -13.89 0.44 1.90
CA LYS A 19 -12.54 0.04 2.26
C LYS A 19 -11.57 0.50 1.17
N VAL A 20 -10.61 1.33 1.54
CA VAL A 20 -9.60 1.87 0.60
C VAL A 20 -8.40 0.94 0.56
N PHE A 21 -7.89 0.55 1.72
CA PHE A 21 -6.77 -0.39 1.84
C PHE A 21 -6.79 -1.13 3.17
N ASP A 22 -6.21 -2.32 3.17
CA ASP A 22 -5.80 -3.05 4.37
C ASP A 22 -4.31 -2.82 4.60
N TRP A 23 -3.86 -2.87 5.84
CA TRP A 23 -2.45 -2.80 6.16
C TRP A 23 -2.12 -3.63 7.39
N ASP A 24 -0.88 -4.09 7.45
CA ASP A 24 -0.29 -4.71 8.62
C ASP A 24 1.14 -4.22 8.78
N GLN A 25 1.71 -4.42 9.96
CA GLN A 25 3.09 -4.06 10.22
C GLN A 25 3.77 -5.09 11.10
N THR A 26 5.06 -5.26 10.86
CA THR A 26 5.99 -5.91 11.78
C THR A 26 6.95 -4.85 12.34
N LEU A 27 7.97 -5.26 13.09
CA LEU A 27 9.04 -4.34 13.52
C LEU A 27 9.91 -3.86 12.35
N GLU A 28 9.89 -4.58 11.22
CA GLU A 28 10.81 -4.35 10.10
C GLU A 28 10.13 -3.75 8.88
N GLU A 29 8.81 -3.92 8.72
CA GLU A 29 8.11 -3.54 7.50
C GLU A 29 6.63 -3.22 7.74
N VAL A 30 6.06 -2.47 6.81
CA VAL A 30 4.63 -2.15 6.71
C VAL A 30 4.10 -2.67 5.38
N ASN A 31 3.10 -3.53 5.42
CA ASN A 31 2.45 -4.05 4.22
C ASN A 31 1.13 -3.32 3.99
N ILE A 32 0.85 -2.97 2.74
CA ILE A 32 -0.37 -2.25 2.34
C ILE A 32 -1.05 -3.06 1.23
N TYR A 33 -2.36 -3.25 1.32
CA TYR A 33 -3.12 -4.06 0.37
C TYR A 33 -4.27 -3.23 -0.16
N ILE A 34 -4.31 -3.05 -1.47
CA ILE A 34 -5.28 -2.20 -2.14
C ILE A 34 -6.07 -3.04 -3.13
N GLU A 35 -7.38 -3.10 -2.93
CA GLU A 35 -8.27 -3.75 -3.87
C GLU A 35 -8.42 -2.88 -5.12
N LEU A 36 -8.07 -3.45 -6.28
CA LEU A 36 -8.20 -2.72 -7.53
C LEU A 36 -9.67 -2.68 -7.96
N PRO A 37 -10.15 -1.53 -8.47
CA PRO A 37 -11.47 -1.46 -9.07
C PRO A 37 -11.59 -2.45 -10.23
N ALA A 38 -12.70 -3.18 -10.27
CA ALA A 38 -12.99 -4.11 -11.34
C ALA A 38 -13.00 -3.37 -12.70
N ASN A 39 -12.53 -4.04 -13.76
CA ASN A 39 -12.49 -3.54 -15.13
C ASN A 39 -11.52 -2.39 -15.43
N ILE A 40 -10.61 -2.04 -14.52
CA ILE A 40 -9.53 -1.09 -14.84
C ILE A 40 -8.34 -1.83 -15.47
N PRO A 41 -7.88 -1.41 -16.68
CA PRO A 41 -6.65 -1.93 -17.25
C PRO A 41 -5.47 -1.70 -16.29
N LYS A 42 -4.78 -2.77 -15.90
CA LYS A 42 -3.65 -2.74 -14.95
C LYS A 42 -2.58 -1.68 -15.28
N LYS A 43 -2.37 -1.41 -16.58
CA LYS A 43 -1.43 -0.38 -17.07
C LYS A 43 -1.76 1.06 -16.66
N LEU A 44 -3.01 1.31 -16.28
CA LEU A 44 -3.47 2.61 -15.80
C LEU A 44 -3.26 2.78 -14.31
N PHE A 45 -2.95 1.71 -13.57
CA PHE A 45 -2.59 1.82 -12.17
C PHE A 45 -1.29 2.61 -12.01
N HIS A 46 -1.28 3.49 -11.02
CA HIS A 46 -0.14 4.30 -10.65
C HIS A 46 0.11 4.14 -9.15
N CYS A 47 1.35 3.78 -8.81
CA CYS A 47 1.83 3.77 -7.44
C CYS A 47 3.22 4.41 -7.44
N LYS A 48 3.38 5.43 -6.61
CA LYS A 48 4.63 6.13 -6.37
C LYS A 48 4.93 6.07 -4.88
N ILE A 49 6.11 5.57 -4.55
CA ILE A 49 6.61 5.50 -3.18
C ILE A 49 7.85 6.37 -3.17
N ASP A 50 7.81 7.42 -2.37
CA ASP A 50 8.92 8.32 -2.05
C ASP A 50 9.28 8.13 -0.55
N PRO A 51 10.48 8.56 -0.10
CA PRO A 51 10.97 8.23 1.25
C PRO A 51 10.00 8.58 2.38
N LYS A 52 9.19 9.62 2.22
CA LYS A 52 8.23 10.06 3.24
C LYS A 52 6.82 10.23 2.68
N HIS A 53 6.55 9.74 1.49
CA HIS A 53 5.29 10.03 0.80
C HIS A 53 4.85 8.84 -0.04
N VAL A 54 3.55 8.56 -0.03
CA VAL A 54 2.96 7.51 -0.87
C VAL A 54 1.78 8.07 -1.66
N GLU A 55 1.80 7.82 -2.97
CA GLU A 55 0.72 8.15 -3.88
C GLU A 55 0.25 6.90 -4.61
N VAL A 56 -1.05 6.62 -4.56
CA VAL A 56 -1.68 5.53 -5.31
C VAL A 56 -2.95 6.03 -5.99
N GLY A 57 -3.09 5.69 -7.27
CA GLY A 57 -4.18 6.19 -8.11
C GLY A 57 -4.36 5.42 -9.41
N ILE A 58 -5.34 5.86 -10.18
CA ILE A 58 -5.54 5.47 -11.58
C ILE A 58 -5.17 6.68 -12.45
N LYS A 59 -4.24 6.49 -13.39
CA LYS A 59 -3.80 7.55 -14.32
C LYS A 59 -4.99 8.23 -14.97
N GLY A 60 -5.00 9.56 -14.94
CA GLY A 60 -6.08 10.40 -15.46
C GLY A 60 -7.13 10.79 -14.42
N ASN A 61 -7.09 10.22 -13.21
CA ASN A 61 -7.93 10.61 -12.07
C ASN A 61 -7.06 11.16 -10.92
N PRO A 62 -7.63 11.93 -9.98
CA PRO A 62 -6.97 12.22 -8.71
C PRO A 62 -6.55 10.92 -7.99
N PRO A 63 -5.36 10.88 -7.36
CA PRO A 63 -4.95 9.73 -6.56
C PRO A 63 -5.89 9.58 -5.36
N TYR A 64 -6.26 8.33 -5.06
CA TYR A 64 -7.15 8.03 -3.92
C TYR A 64 -6.37 7.76 -2.63
N LEU A 65 -5.05 7.52 -2.73
CA LEU A 65 -4.11 7.58 -1.61
C LEU A 65 -3.07 8.63 -1.95
N ASN A 66 -2.93 9.66 -1.12
CA ASN A 66 -1.92 10.71 -1.30
C ASN A 66 -1.57 11.26 0.08
N HIS A 67 -0.60 10.65 0.74
CA HIS A 67 -0.30 10.92 2.15
C HIS A 67 1.20 10.90 2.44
N GLU A 68 1.57 11.79 3.36
CA GLU A 68 2.86 11.72 4.05
C GLU A 68 2.88 10.51 4.98
N LEU A 69 3.99 9.81 4.99
CA LEU A 69 4.26 8.71 5.90
C LEU A 69 4.66 9.27 7.27
N ALA A 70 4.26 8.58 8.32
CA ALA A 70 4.61 8.95 9.69
C ALA A 70 6.14 8.99 9.90
N PHE A 71 6.86 8.09 9.22
CA PHE A 71 8.31 7.96 9.29
C PHE A 71 8.91 7.73 7.90
N PRO A 72 10.18 8.12 7.67
CA PRO A 72 10.87 7.83 6.42
C PRO A 72 11.10 6.34 6.21
N MET A 73 10.96 5.86 4.98
CA MET A 73 11.20 4.48 4.55
C MET A 73 12.43 4.38 3.65
N LYS A 74 13.01 3.18 3.56
CA LYS A 74 14.14 2.89 2.67
C LYS A 74 13.63 2.46 1.30
N ILE A 75 13.59 3.41 0.37
CA ILE A 75 13.05 3.19 -0.98
C ILE A 75 13.70 2.03 -1.73
N ASP A 76 15.00 1.82 -1.54
CA ASP A 76 15.73 0.71 -2.18
C ASP A 76 15.23 -0.68 -1.75
N CYS A 77 14.49 -0.75 -0.63
CA CYS A 77 13.90 -1.98 -0.09
C CYS A 77 12.37 -2.03 -0.22
N SER A 78 11.73 -0.93 -0.64
CA SER A 78 10.28 -0.87 -0.82
C SER A 78 9.90 -1.24 -2.26
N PHE A 79 8.88 -2.06 -2.45
CA PHE A 79 8.42 -2.45 -3.79
C PHE A 79 6.91 -2.67 -3.82
N TRP A 80 6.30 -2.46 -4.99
CA TRP A 80 4.88 -2.74 -5.19
C TRP A 80 4.71 -3.74 -6.32
N THR A 81 3.69 -4.60 -6.20
CA THR A 81 3.37 -5.59 -7.22
C THR A 81 1.90 -5.47 -7.63
N LEU A 82 1.62 -5.60 -8.93
CA LEU A 82 0.24 -5.69 -9.46
C LEU A 82 -0.22 -7.14 -9.40
N GLY A 83 -0.48 -7.60 -8.18
CA GLY A 83 -0.87 -8.95 -7.84
C GLY A 83 -1.29 -9.00 -6.39
N ALA A 84 -2.42 -8.38 -6.07
CA ALA A 84 -3.06 -8.37 -4.75
C ALA A 84 -2.26 -7.82 -3.54
N TYR A 85 -0.97 -7.45 -3.62
CA TYR A 85 -0.22 -7.01 -2.42
C TYR A 85 0.86 -5.92 -2.70
N ILE A 86 0.92 -4.85 -1.88
CA ILE A 86 2.00 -3.82 -1.86
C ILE A 86 2.86 -4.07 -0.60
N TYR A 87 4.19 -4.12 -0.75
CA TYR A 87 5.14 -4.40 0.35
C TYR A 87 6.05 -3.19 0.58
N ALA A 88 5.91 -2.49 1.72
CA ALA A 88 6.79 -1.37 2.05
C ALA A 88 7.71 -1.73 3.23
N LYS A 89 8.99 -1.96 2.94
CA LYS A 89 10.06 -2.00 3.96
C LYS A 89 10.64 -0.62 4.20
#